data_AF-A0A2N6EMX1-F1
#
_entry.id   AF-A0A2N6EMX1-F1
#
_cell.length_a   1.000
_cell.length_b   1.000
_cell.length_c   1.000
_cell.angle_alpha   90.00
_cell.angle_beta   90.00
_cell.angle_gamma   90.00
#
_symmetry.space_group_name_H-M   'P 1'
#
loop_
_entity.id
_entity.type
_entity.pdbx_description
1 polymer ?
#
loop_
_entity_poly.entity_id
_entity_poly.type
_entity_poly.pdbx_seq_one_letter_code
_entity_poly.pdbx_strand_id
1 'polypeptide(L)'
;MTPQPLQLRDIHLPPPVSWWPLAPGWWLVGALLIVTALLIIWLRRRWRQRAYRRTGLQQLHELELRHQQHPDSVPLAAELSRLLRHMAILHYPRHDCAGLEGDAWLRFLDQPFNDQPFSSGVGKALIDSPYRRDTTLTNGQELIQLCRRWLQQLPTPRSGRRS
;
A
#
# COMPACT_ATOMS: atom_id res chain seq x y z
N MET A 1 19.88 -95.98 -18.17
CA MET A 1 18.95 -94.93 -17.71
C MET A 1 19.74 -93.97 -16.82
N THR A 2 20.35 -92.95 -17.41
CA THR A 2 21.07 -91.90 -16.69
C THR A 2 20.16 -90.68 -16.59
N PRO A 3 19.92 -90.13 -15.38
CA PRO A 3 18.96 -89.06 -15.19
C PRO A 3 19.43 -87.77 -15.87
N GLN A 4 18.50 -87.10 -16.55
CA GLN A 4 18.74 -85.82 -17.21
C GLN A 4 18.95 -84.71 -16.17
N PRO A 5 19.90 -83.77 -16.39
CA PRO A 5 20.07 -82.63 -15.51
C PRO A 5 18.88 -81.68 -15.64
N LEU A 6 18.33 -81.26 -14.50
CA LEU A 6 17.28 -80.24 -14.43
C LEU A 6 17.80 -78.94 -15.05
N GLN A 7 17.16 -78.49 -16.14
CA GLN A 7 17.36 -77.15 -16.66
C GLN A 7 16.85 -76.14 -15.63
N LEU A 8 17.79 -75.44 -15.01
CA LEU A 8 17.54 -74.29 -14.15
C LEU A 8 16.95 -73.19 -15.05
N ARG A 9 15.64 -72.95 -14.93
CA ARG A 9 14.97 -71.84 -15.59
C ARG A 9 15.57 -70.54 -15.07
N ASP A 10 16.21 -69.78 -15.96
CA ASP A 10 16.59 -68.40 -15.73
C ASP A 10 15.38 -67.62 -15.17
N ILE A 11 15.50 -67.22 -13.90
CA ILE A 11 14.54 -66.31 -13.29
C ILE A 11 14.86 -64.94 -13.88
N HIS A 12 14.11 -64.54 -14.90
CA HIS A 12 14.11 -63.17 -15.38
C HIS A 12 13.70 -62.25 -14.22
N LEU A 13 14.66 -61.55 -13.61
CA LEU A 13 14.38 -60.40 -12.75
C LEU A 13 13.62 -59.37 -13.61
N PRO A 14 12.49 -58.82 -13.14
CA PRO A 14 11.88 -57.71 -13.86
C PRO A 14 12.93 -56.59 -13.95
N PRO A 15 13.08 -55.93 -15.12
CA PRO A 15 13.95 -54.77 -15.22
C PRO A 15 13.54 -53.80 -14.10
N PRO A 16 14.51 -53.15 -13.40
CA PRO A 16 14.18 -52.23 -12.34
C PRO A 16 13.17 -51.25 -12.91
N VAL A 17 11.98 -51.21 -12.31
CA VAL A 17 10.93 -50.27 -12.69
C VAL A 17 11.60 -48.92 -12.77
N SER A 18 11.85 -48.47 -14.00
CA SER A 18 12.38 -47.16 -14.27
C SER A 18 11.34 -46.25 -13.65
N TRP A 19 11.70 -45.63 -12.53
CA TRP A 19 10.90 -44.76 -11.69
C TRP A 19 10.58 -43.44 -12.41
N TRP A 20 10.30 -43.56 -13.71
CA TRP A 20 10.25 -42.51 -14.69
C TRP A 20 9.17 -42.80 -15.75
N PRO A 21 8.44 -41.79 -16.21
CA PRO A 21 8.57 -40.40 -15.82
C PRO A 21 7.65 -40.15 -14.64
N LEU A 22 8.19 -39.52 -13.59
CA LEU A 22 7.37 -38.72 -12.71
C LEU A 22 6.50 -37.85 -13.65
N ALA A 23 5.22 -38.21 -13.79
CA ALA A 23 4.40 -37.77 -14.91
C ALA A 23 4.53 -36.24 -15.10
N PRO A 24 4.49 -35.72 -16.34
CA PRO A 24 4.59 -34.28 -16.61
C PRO A 24 3.59 -33.41 -15.83
N GLY A 25 2.62 -34.03 -15.12
CA GLY A 25 1.79 -33.43 -14.08
C GLY A 25 2.53 -32.67 -12.97
N TRP A 26 3.81 -32.95 -12.66
CA TRP A 26 4.55 -32.10 -11.70
C TRP A 26 4.85 -30.71 -12.24
N TRP A 27 5.01 -30.56 -13.55
CA TRP A 27 5.09 -29.24 -14.17
C TRP A 27 3.76 -28.50 -14.06
N LEU A 28 2.63 -29.21 -14.17
CA LEU A 28 1.31 -28.65 -13.91
C LEU A 28 1.15 -28.20 -12.45
N VAL A 29 1.61 -29.01 -11.48
CA VAL A 29 1.60 -28.63 -10.06
C VAL A 29 2.53 -27.43 -9.79
N GLY A 30 3.74 -27.45 -10.35
CA GLY A 30 4.70 -26.35 -10.24
C GLY A 30 4.16 -25.05 -10.86
N ALA A 31 3.60 -25.14 -12.08
CA ALA A 31 2.94 -24.02 -12.74
C ALA A 31 1.76 -23.49 -11.93
N LEU A 32 0.91 -24.38 -11.40
CA LEU A 32 -0.22 -24.01 -10.56
C LEU A 32 0.23 -23.29 -9.28
N LEU A 33 1.30 -23.76 -8.63
CA LEU A 33 1.86 -23.09 -7.45
C LEU A 33 2.40 -21.70 -7.80
N ILE A 34 3.09 -21.55 -8.93
CA ILE A 34 3.61 -20.24 -9.39
C ILE A 34 2.45 -19.29 -9.67
N VAL A 35 1.43 -19.72 -10.42
CA VAL A 35 0.24 -18.89 -10.72
C VAL A 35 -0.47 -18.50 -9.44
N THR A 36 -0.65 -19.43 -8.50
CA THR A 36 -1.30 -19.17 -7.22
C THR A 36 -0.50 -18.16 -6.38
N ALA A 37 0.83 -18.31 -6.32
CA ALA A 37 1.69 -17.36 -5.63
C ALA A 37 1.63 -15.97 -6.25
N LEU A 38 1.68 -15.87 -7.59
CA LEU A 38 1.52 -14.61 -8.32
C LEU A 38 0.15 -13.97 -8.04
N LEU A 39 -0.92 -14.77 -8.05
CA LEU A 39 -2.27 -14.30 -7.77
C LEU A 39 -2.39 -13.78 -6.33
N ILE A 40 -1.86 -14.51 -5.34
CA ILE A 40 -1.85 -14.08 -3.94
C ILE A 40 -1.07 -12.78 -3.77
N ILE A 41 0.10 -12.65 -4.41
CA ILE A 41 0.90 -11.43 -4.37
C ILE A 41 0.13 -10.26 -5.00
N TRP A 42 -0.50 -10.49 -6.15
CA TRP A 42 -1.29 -9.48 -6.85
C TRP A 42 -2.50 -9.03 -6.02
N LEU A 43 -3.23 -9.99 -5.45
CA LEU A 43 -4.39 -9.73 -4.62
C LEU A 43 -4.00 -8.99 -3.34
N ARG A 44 -2.96 -9.44 -2.63
CA ARG A 44 -2.43 -8.76 -1.44
C ARG A 44 -2.01 -7.33 -1.74
N ARG A 45 -1.35 -7.10 -2.88
CA ARG A 45 -1.00 -5.74 -3.32
C ARG A 45 -2.25 -4.90 -3.52
N ARG A 46 -3.25 -5.39 -4.24
CA ARG A 46 -4.50 -4.67 -4.50
C ARG A 46 -5.31 -4.38 -3.22
N TRP A 47 -5.30 -5.33 -2.27
CA TRP A 47 -6.00 -5.17 -0.99
C TRP A 47 -5.31 -4.15 -0.10
N ARG A 48 -3.98 -4.22 0.00
CA ARG A 48 -3.18 -3.21 0.73
C ARG A 48 -3.40 -1.81 0.15
N GLN A 49 -3.39 -1.66 -1.17
CA GLN A 49 -3.67 -0.37 -1.83
C GLN A 49 -5.02 0.23 -1.43
N ARG A 50 -6.06 -0.60 -1.32
CA ARG A 50 -7.40 -0.17 -0.91
C ARG A 50 -7.47 0.12 0.59
N ALA A 51 -6.79 -0.67 1.42
CA ALA A 51 -6.80 -0.52 2.87
C ALA A 51 -6.16 0.80 3.33
N TYR A 52 -4.96 1.14 2.85
CA TYR A 52 -4.25 2.34 3.31
C TYR A 52 -4.98 3.64 2.94
N ARG A 53 -5.51 3.73 1.71
CA ARG A 53 -6.35 4.86 1.29
C ARG A 53 -7.62 4.99 2.14
N ARG A 54 -8.25 3.86 2.49
CA ARG A 54 -9.42 3.84 3.36
C ARG A 54 -9.08 4.34 4.76
N THR A 55 -7.96 3.93 5.34
CA THR A 55 -7.54 4.39 6.67
C THR A 55 -7.34 5.91 6.72
N GLY A 56 -6.66 6.50 5.74
CA GLY A 56 -6.49 7.96 5.69
C GLY A 56 -7.81 8.72 5.50
N LEU A 57 -8.70 8.20 4.66
CA LEU A 57 -10.04 8.79 4.47
C LEU A 57 -10.94 8.65 5.69
N GLN A 58 -10.84 7.54 6.43
CA GLN A 58 -11.56 7.33 7.69
C GLN A 58 -11.11 8.33 8.75
N GLN A 59 -9.79 8.49 8.94
CA GLN A 59 -9.26 9.48 9.88
C GLN A 59 -9.66 10.92 9.51
N LEU A 60 -9.69 11.26 8.21
CA LEU A 60 -10.18 12.55 7.77
C LEU A 60 -11.67 12.75 8.11
N HIS A 61 -12.48 11.71 7.94
CA HIS A 61 -13.91 11.76 8.26
C HIS A 61 -14.18 11.89 9.76
N GLU A 62 -13.41 11.18 10.60
CA GLU A 62 -13.48 11.34 12.06
C GLU A 62 -13.13 12.76 12.50
N LEU A 63 -12.12 13.37 11.86
CA LEU A 63 -11.72 14.75 12.14
C LEU A 63 -12.80 15.75 11.70
N GLU A 64 -13.40 15.54 10.53
CA GLU A 64 -14.53 16.31 10.02
C GLU A 64 -15.72 16.27 11.00
N LEU A 65 -16.09 15.08 11.47
CA LEU A 65 -17.19 14.90 12.44
C LEU A 65 -16.87 15.59 13.78
N ARG A 66 -15.65 15.42 14.29
CA ARG A 66 -15.23 16.06 15.55
C ARG A 66 -15.27 17.58 15.46
N HIS A 67 -14.86 18.15 14.33
CA HIS A 67 -14.90 19.59 14.12
C HIS A 67 -16.33 20.13 13.98
N GLN A 68 -17.25 19.36 13.38
CA GLN A 68 -18.67 19.71 13.36
C GLN A 68 -19.29 19.70 14.76
N GLN A 69 -18.87 18.78 15.64
CA GLN A 69 -19.37 18.68 17.01
C GLN A 69 -18.75 19.72 17.94
N HIS A 70 -17.46 20.03 17.76
CA HIS A 70 -16.71 20.94 18.63
C HIS A 70 -15.77 21.86 17.82
N PRO A 71 -16.31 22.91 17.17
CA PRO A 71 -15.56 23.80 16.28
C PRO A 71 -14.35 24.47 16.97
N ASP A 72 -14.47 24.78 18.26
CA ASP A 72 -13.48 25.56 19.03
C ASP A 72 -12.45 24.71 19.80
N SER A 73 -12.56 23.38 19.75
CA SER A 73 -11.77 22.49 20.61
C SER A 73 -10.30 22.34 20.18
N VAL A 74 -10.03 22.27 18.88
CA VAL A 74 -8.70 22.04 18.31
C VAL A 74 -8.60 22.74 16.96
N PRO A 75 -7.47 23.40 16.63
CA PRO A 75 -7.26 23.97 15.30
C PRO A 75 -7.28 22.86 14.24
N LEU A 76 -8.35 22.84 13.43
CA LEU A 76 -8.57 21.88 12.33
C LEU A 76 -7.35 21.77 11.42
N ALA A 77 -6.70 22.90 11.11
CA ALA A 77 -5.52 22.95 10.26
C ALA A 77 -4.33 22.16 10.82
N ALA A 78 -4.10 22.19 12.13
CA ALA A 78 -3.01 21.45 12.77
C ALA A 78 -3.22 19.93 12.67
N GLU A 79 -4.45 19.47 12.92
CA GLU A 79 -4.81 18.06 12.82
C GLU A 79 -4.75 17.55 11.37
N LEU A 80 -5.24 18.34 10.40
CA LEU A 80 -5.10 18.04 8.98
C LEU A 80 -3.62 17.95 8.56
N SER A 81 -2.79 18.89 9.01
CA SER A 81 -1.35 18.91 8.73
C SER A 81 -0.64 17.67 9.30
N ARG A 82 -0.97 17.28 10.54
CA ARG A 82 -0.48 16.03 11.17
C ARG A 82 -0.89 14.79 10.38
N LEU A 83 -2.16 14.70 9.97
CA LEU A 83 -2.69 13.58 9.19
C LEU A 83 -1.97 13.47 7.84
N LEU A 84 -1.83 14.58 7.11
CA LEU A 84 -1.13 14.61 5.83
C LEU A 84 0.33 14.19 5.98
N ARG A 85 1.04 14.66 7.01
CA ARG A 85 2.42 14.22 7.31
C ARG A 85 2.50 12.73 7.58
N HIS A 86 1.61 12.19 8.41
CA HIS A 86 1.56 10.76 8.69
C HIS A 86 1.38 9.96 7.39
N MET A 87 0.40 10.35 6.56
CA MET A 87 0.11 9.67 5.30
C MET A 87 1.24 9.83 4.29
N ALA A 88 1.91 10.99 4.23
CA ALA A 88 3.10 11.19 3.41
C ALA A 88 4.22 10.22 3.81
N ILE A 89 4.54 10.11 5.10
CA ILE A 89 5.58 9.18 5.60
C ILE A 89 5.23 7.71 5.31
N LEU A 90 3.94 7.37 5.30
CA LEU A 90 3.48 6.02 5.00
C LEU A 90 3.57 5.66 3.51
N HIS A 91 3.38 6.64 2.63
CA HIS A 91 3.30 6.43 1.17
C HIS A 91 4.59 6.78 0.42
N TYR A 92 5.40 7.70 0.94
CA TYR A 92 6.63 8.19 0.34
C TYR A 92 7.87 7.77 1.17
N PRO A 93 9.06 7.70 0.56
CA PRO A 93 10.30 7.47 1.28
C PRO A 93 10.53 8.55 2.35
N ARG A 94 10.97 8.15 3.55
CA ARG A 94 11.25 9.11 4.64
C ARG A 94 12.22 10.23 4.22
N HIS A 95 13.17 9.95 3.33
CA HIS A 95 14.12 10.96 2.86
C HIS A 95 13.46 12.11 2.07
N ASP A 96 12.35 11.85 1.38
CA ASP A 96 11.67 12.86 0.56
C ASP A 96 10.81 13.81 1.41
N CYS A 97 10.33 13.34 2.58
CA CYS A 97 9.28 14.04 3.33
C CYS A 97 9.65 14.43 4.76
N ALA A 98 10.57 13.70 5.42
CA ALA A 98 10.78 13.83 6.87
C ALA A 98 11.45 15.15 7.30
N GLY A 99 12.07 15.89 6.38
CA GLY A 99 12.69 17.18 6.65
C GLY A 99 11.93 18.39 6.08
N LEU A 100 10.74 18.19 5.50
CA LEU A 100 10.01 19.27 4.86
C LEU A 100 9.17 20.08 5.85
N GLU A 101 9.41 21.38 5.87
CA GLU A 101 8.72 22.35 6.71
C GLU A 101 8.28 23.58 5.90
N GLY A 102 7.27 24.30 6.41
CA GLY A 102 6.76 25.54 5.80
C GLY A 102 6.40 25.38 4.32
N ASP A 103 6.87 26.31 3.48
CA ASP A 103 6.59 26.32 2.04
C ASP A 103 7.19 25.11 1.29
N ALA A 104 8.25 24.49 1.81
CA ALA A 104 8.80 23.29 1.19
C ALA A 104 7.84 22.10 1.35
N TRP A 105 7.12 22.03 2.48
CA TRP A 105 6.07 21.04 2.70
C TRP A 105 4.87 21.27 1.78
N LEU A 106 4.40 22.51 1.62
CA LEU A 106 3.29 22.82 0.71
C LEU A 106 3.63 22.48 -0.75
N ARG A 107 4.84 22.83 -1.20
CA ARG A 107 5.31 22.48 -2.55
C ARG A 107 5.38 20.97 -2.78
N PHE A 108 5.72 20.21 -1.76
CA PHE A 108 5.67 18.75 -1.83
C PHE A 108 4.23 18.23 -1.98
N LEU A 109 3.29 18.78 -1.21
CA LEU A 109 1.87 18.44 -1.33
C LEU A 109 1.27 18.82 -2.69
N ASP A 110 1.85 19.79 -3.38
CA ASP A 110 1.46 20.22 -4.72
C ASP A 110 2.03 19.36 -5.85
N GLN A 111 3.00 18.48 -5.61
CA GLN A 111 3.54 17.60 -6.67
C GLN A 111 2.49 16.85 -7.52
N PRO A 112 1.39 16.31 -6.95
CA PRO A 112 0.35 15.66 -7.74
C PRO A 112 -0.65 16.63 -8.40
N PHE A 113 -0.57 17.93 -8.16
CA PHE A 113 -1.49 18.95 -8.65
C PHE A 113 -0.79 19.99 -9.53
N ASN A 114 -1.30 20.23 -10.74
CA ASN A 114 -0.77 21.30 -11.60
C ASN A 114 -1.08 22.71 -11.04
N ASP A 115 -2.22 22.88 -10.36
CA ASP A 115 -2.73 24.19 -9.92
C ASP A 115 -2.18 24.64 -8.56
N GLN A 116 -1.25 23.88 -7.96
CA GLN A 116 -0.59 24.19 -6.67
C GLN A 116 -1.54 24.70 -5.55
N PRO A 117 -2.66 24.00 -5.27
CA PRO A 117 -3.68 24.47 -4.33
C PRO A 117 -3.18 24.58 -2.89
N PHE A 118 -2.09 23.89 -2.52
CA PHE A 118 -1.50 23.98 -1.19
C PHE A 118 -0.61 25.21 -1.03
N SER A 119 0.27 25.49 -2.00
CA SER A 119 1.20 26.63 -1.94
C SER A 119 0.58 27.96 -2.34
N SER A 120 -0.47 27.98 -3.14
CA SER A 120 -1.11 29.22 -3.63
C SER A 120 -2.51 29.48 -3.08
N GLY A 121 -3.18 28.44 -2.58
CA GLY A 121 -4.59 28.49 -2.18
C GLY A 121 -4.82 28.31 -0.68
N VAL A 122 -5.95 27.68 -0.36
CA VAL A 122 -6.42 27.46 1.02
C VAL A 122 -5.48 26.59 1.86
N GLY A 123 -4.59 25.81 1.22
CA GLY A 123 -3.65 24.93 1.93
C GLY A 123 -2.53 25.67 2.68
N LYS A 124 -2.30 26.96 2.41
CA LYS A 124 -1.39 27.79 3.24
C LYS A 124 -1.79 27.81 4.71
N ALA A 125 -3.09 27.66 4.99
CA ALA A 125 -3.60 27.58 6.35
C ALA A 125 -3.02 26.40 7.16
N LEU A 126 -2.46 25.37 6.51
CA LEU A 126 -1.87 24.20 7.18
C LEU A 126 -0.52 24.47 7.85
N ILE A 127 0.22 25.50 7.42
CA ILE A 127 1.51 25.89 8.00
C ILE A 127 1.42 27.09 8.94
N ASP A 128 0.38 27.91 8.79
CA ASP A 128 0.12 29.11 9.62
C ASP A 128 -0.52 28.80 11.00
N SER A 129 -0.67 27.51 11.32
CA SER A 129 -1.58 27.00 12.35
C SER A 129 -1.28 27.35 13.82
N PRO A 130 -0.13 27.89 14.25
CA PRO A 130 -0.01 28.42 15.62
C PRO A 130 -0.49 29.88 15.76
N TYR A 131 -0.56 30.65 14.66
CA TYR A 131 -0.69 32.10 14.75
C TYR A 131 -2.09 32.64 14.44
N ARG A 132 -2.92 31.89 13.71
CA ARG A 132 -4.33 32.24 13.49
C ARG A 132 -5.20 31.76 14.66
N ARG A 133 -5.49 32.68 15.58
CA ARG A 133 -6.50 32.52 16.64
C ARG A 133 -7.95 32.58 16.13
N ASP A 134 -8.17 32.91 14.85
CA ASP A 134 -9.51 32.84 14.25
C ASP A 134 -9.88 31.38 14.02
N THR A 135 -10.73 30.87 14.90
CA THR A 135 -11.31 29.52 14.87
C THR A 135 -12.25 29.32 13.68
N THR A 136 -12.65 30.40 13.01
CA THR A 136 -13.44 30.37 11.77
C THR A 136 -12.50 30.36 10.56
N LEU A 137 -11.96 29.18 10.23
CA LEU A 137 -11.54 28.95 8.85
C LEU A 137 -12.77 29.13 7.95
N THR A 138 -12.93 30.31 7.35
CA THR A 138 -14.03 30.63 6.41
C THR A 138 -14.19 29.53 5.36
N ASN A 139 -13.08 28.85 5.04
CA ASN A 139 -13.00 27.80 4.02
C ASN A 139 -12.58 26.43 4.60
N GLY A 140 -12.90 26.12 5.87
CA GLY A 140 -12.51 24.85 6.50
C GLY A 140 -13.00 23.61 5.74
N GLN A 141 -14.20 23.68 5.16
CA GLN A 141 -14.74 22.65 4.27
C GLN A 141 -13.91 22.48 2.98
N GLU A 142 -13.49 23.58 2.34
CA GLU A 142 -12.64 23.53 1.15
C GLU A 142 -11.29 22.92 1.45
N LEU A 143 -10.72 23.22 2.63
CA LEU A 143 -9.47 22.63 3.08
C LEU A 143 -9.60 21.11 3.31
N ILE A 144 -10.69 20.66 3.93
CA ILE A 144 -10.98 19.22 4.10
C ILE A 144 -11.11 18.54 2.73
N GLN A 145 -11.82 19.14 1.78
CA GLN A 145 -11.96 18.60 0.42
C GLN A 145 -10.62 18.54 -0.32
N LEU A 146 -9.77 19.55 -0.14
CA LEU A 146 -8.42 19.57 -0.70
C LEU A 146 -7.57 18.42 -0.12
N CYS A 147 -7.59 18.23 1.20
CA CYS A 147 -6.92 17.10 1.85
C CYS A 147 -7.46 15.75 1.37
N ARG A 148 -8.79 15.62 1.21
CA ARG A 148 -9.45 14.43 0.66
C ARG A 148 -8.95 14.11 -0.74
N ARG A 149 -8.89 15.12 -1.62
CA ARG A 149 -8.37 14.97 -2.99
C ARG A 149 -6.92 14.49 -2.99
N TRP A 150 -6.07 15.08 -2.16
CA TRP A 150 -4.67 14.67 -2.07
C TRP A 150 -4.54 13.21 -1.60
N LEU A 151 -5.28 12.80 -0.57
CA LEU A 151 -5.31 11.41 -0.08
C LEU A 151 -5.75 10.41 -1.16
N GLN A 152 -6.67 10.81 -2.06
CA GLN A 152 -7.10 9.96 -3.17
C GLN A 152 -6.03 9.80 -4.25
N GLN A 153 -5.23 10.84 -4.46
CA GLN A 153 -4.12 10.86 -5.43
C GLN A 153 -2.83 10.24 -4.90
N LEU A 154 -2.78 9.86 -3.62
CA LEU A 154 -1.60 9.22 -3.03
C LEU A 154 -1.12 8.01 -3.85
N PRO A 155 0.19 7.94 -4.18
CA PRO A 155 0.76 6.80 -4.86
C PRO A 155 0.63 5.55 -3.99
N THR A 156 0.65 4.38 -4.61
CA THR A 156 0.60 3.12 -3.86
C THR A 156 1.83 3.03 -2.95
N PRO A 157 1.67 2.73 -1.64
CA PRO A 157 2.79 2.70 -0.73
C PRO A 157 3.83 1.71 -1.25
N ARG A 158 5.08 2.17 -1.36
CA ARG A 158 6.19 1.37 -1.87
C ARG A 158 6.33 0.14 -0.97
N SER A 159 5.88 -1.02 -1.42
CA SER A 159 6.16 -2.28 -0.74
C SER A 159 7.68 -2.46 -0.79
N GLY A 160 8.36 -2.17 0.33
CA GLY A 160 9.82 -2.16 0.43
C GLY A 160 10.43 -3.32 -0.35
N ARG A 161 11.11 -2.98 -1.45
CA ARG A 161 12.04 -3.89 -2.10
C ARG A 161 13.21 -3.93 -1.13
N ARG A 162 13.28 -5.02 -0.35
CA ARG A 162 14.48 -5.36 0.42
C ARG A 162 15.65 -5.34 -0.56
N SER A 163 16.53 -4.37 -0.39
CA SER A 163 17.94 -4.50 -0.76
C SER A 163 18.60 -5.41 0.26
#